data_AF-A0A7J7JLH5-F1
#
_entry.id   AF-A0A7J7JLH5-F1
#
_cell.length_a   1.000
_cell.length_b   1.000
_cell.length_c   1.000
_cell.angle_alpha   90.00
_cell.angle_beta   90.00
_cell.angle_gamma   90.00
#
_symmetry.space_group_name_H-M   'P 1'
#
loop_
_entity.id
_entity.type
_entity.pdbx_description
1 polymer ?
#
loop_
_entity_poly.entity_id
_entity_poly.type
_entity_poly.pdbx_seq_one_letter_code
_entity_poly.pdbx_strand_id
1 'polypeptide(L)'
;MGMGGQLDYFGLWLDCEYGKGHSMAKPLSTTYQSPTLSHVSEFTYTDLEVWRVSNIQEDLDEEAEKAEQGTTSILDSDPGAKALLEMVGKGHHSEGLRESDVAASNPEETELHTA
;
A
#
# COMPACT_ATOMS: atom_id res chain seq x y z
N MET A 1 -0.02 -9.92 -15.82
CA MET A 1 1.14 -10.31 -14.97
C MET A 1 1.47 -11.77 -15.22
N GLY A 2 2.75 -12.15 -15.29
CA GLY A 2 3.18 -13.53 -15.59
C GLY A 2 4.20 -14.06 -14.58
N MET A 3 4.10 -15.34 -14.22
CA MET A 3 4.97 -16.03 -13.28
C MET A 3 5.44 -17.36 -13.86
N GLY A 4 6.72 -17.67 -13.64
CA GLY A 4 7.31 -18.98 -13.92
C GLY A 4 7.29 -19.38 -15.40
N GLY A 5 8.11 -18.73 -16.22
CA GLY A 5 8.27 -19.08 -17.63
C GLY A 5 8.88 -17.95 -18.44
N GLN A 6 8.69 -18.02 -19.76
CA GLN A 6 9.08 -16.98 -20.70
C GLN A 6 7.86 -16.15 -21.12
N LEU A 7 8.10 -15.01 -21.78
CA LEU A 7 7.03 -14.23 -22.40
C LEU A 7 6.20 -15.16 -23.29
N ASP A 8 4.87 -15.04 -23.19
CA ASP A 8 3.86 -15.88 -23.86
C ASP A 8 3.79 -17.36 -23.40
N TYR A 9 4.70 -17.81 -22.53
CA TYR A 9 4.77 -19.18 -22.01
C TYR A 9 4.97 -19.19 -20.49
N PHE A 10 4.16 -18.42 -19.77
CA PHE A 10 4.16 -18.42 -18.31
C PHE A 10 3.38 -19.62 -17.77
N GLY A 11 3.89 -20.22 -16.70
CA GLY A 11 3.19 -21.26 -15.93
C GLY A 11 1.89 -20.73 -15.32
N LEU A 12 1.85 -19.45 -14.94
CA LEU A 12 0.63 -18.73 -14.60
C LEU A 12 0.71 -17.29 -15.11
N TRP A 13 -0.30 -16.86 -15.85
CA TRP A 13 -0.46 -15.49 -16.30
C TRP A 13 -1.89 -15.02 -16.13
N LEU A 14 -2.04 -13.76 -15.77
CA LEU A 14 -3.31 -13.07 -15.59
C LEU A 14 -3.32 -11.81 -16.44
N ASP A 15 -4.44 -11.56 -17.10
CA ASP A 15 -4.63 -10.38 -17.92
C ASP A 15 -4.71 -9.09 -17.08
N CYS A 16 -4.39 -7.95 -17.68
CA CYS A 16 -4.45 -6.66 -16.99
C CYS A 16 -5.87 -6.19 -16.69
N GLU A 17 -6.86 -6.62 -17.49
CA GLU A 17 -8.28 -6.34 -17.25
C GLU A 17 -8.90 -7.26 -16.20
N TYR A 18 -8.11 -8.21 -15.68
CA TYR A 18 -8.54 -9.31 -14.82
C TYR A 18 -9.63 -10.19 -15.47
N GLY A 19 -9.97 -11.31 -14.82
CA GLY A 19 -10.99 -12.26 -15.27
C GLY A 19 -10.56 -13.25 -16.36
N LYS A 20 -9.44 -13.00 -17.05
CA LYS A 20 -8.82 -13.94 -18.01
C LYS A 20 -7.38 -14.24 -17.65
N GLY A 21 -6.95 -15.45 -17.94
CA GLY A 21 -5.58 -15.87 -17.71
C GLY A 21 -5.19 -17.05 -18.59
N HIS A 22 -3.93 -17.42 -18.50
CA HIS A 22 -3.43 -18.64 -19.11
C HIS A 22 -2.41 -19.34 -18.23
N SER A 23 -2.31 -20.66 -18.41
CA SER A 23 -1.27 -21.51 -17.85
C SER A 23 -0.68 -22.31 -19.01
N MET A 24 0.51 -21.88 -19.44
CA MET A 24 1.20 -22.46 -20.58
C MET A 24 2.36 -23.31 -20.07
N ALA A 25 2.07 -24.56 -19.74
CA ALA A 25 3.06 -25.56 -19.34
C ALA A 25 2.85 -26.83 -20.18
N LYS A 26 3.73 -27.07 -21.17
CA LYS A 26 3.71 -28.27 -22.02
C LYS A 26 5.13 -28.85 -22.19
N PRO A 27 5.43 -30.04 -21.64
CA PRO A 27 4.64 -30.78 -20.64
C PRO A 27 4.67 -30.11 -19.25
N LEU A 28 5.75 -29.39 -18.95
CA LEU A 28 5.97 -28.70 -17.67
C LEU A 28 6.52 -27.29 -17.94
N SER A 29 6.31 -26.37 -16.99
CA SER A 29 6.99 -25.06 -17.00
C SER A 29 8.50 -25.24 -16.77
N THR A 30 9.31 -24.40 -17.42
CA THR A 30 10.78 -24.44 -17.29
C THR A 30 11.28 -23.95 -15.93
N THR A 31 10.53 -23.09 -15.24
CA THR A 31 10.95 -22.50 -13.96
C THR A 31 10.63 -23.40 -12.79
N TYR A 32 9.39 -23.89 -12.72
CA TYR A 32 8.89 -24.62 -11.54
C TYR A 32 8.68 -26.11 -11.80
N GLN A 33 8.87 -26.57 -13.05
CA GLN A 33 8.53 -27.94 -13.46
C GLN A 33 7.09 -28.34 -13.10
N SER A 34 6.19 -27.36 -13.00
CA SER A 34 4.78 -27.58 -12.74
C SER A 34 4.05 -27.93 -14.04
N PRO A 35 3.01 -28.78 -14.00
CA PRO A 35 2.11 -28.96 -15.15
C PRO A 35 1.23 -27.73 -15.35
N THR A 36 0.34 -27.80 -16.34
CA THR A 36 -0.74 -26.81 -16.49
C THR A 36 -1.59 -26.81 -15.21
N LEU A 37 -1.78 -25.64 -14.62
CA LEU A 37 -2.47 -25.49 -13.32
C LEU A 37 -4.00 -25.49 -13.45
N SER A 38 -4.50 -25.28 -14.67
CA SER A 38 -5.92 -25.25 -15.03
C SER A 38 -6.31 -26.45 -15.90
N HIS A 39 -7.61 -26.73 -16.01
CA HIS A 39 -8.11 -27.80 -16.89
C HIS A 39 -7.82 -27.52 -18.37
N VAL A 40 -7.75 -26.24 -18.75
CA VAL A 40 -7.47 -25.75 -20.11
C VAL A 40 -6.42 -24.65 -20.06
N SER A 41 -5.59 -24.53 -21.10
CA SER A 41 -4.47 -23.60 -21.13
C SER A 41 -4.88 -22.13 -21.02
N GLU A 42 -6.00 -21.75 -21.62
CA GLU A 42 -6.62 -20.43 -21.44
C GLU A 42 -7.87 -20.58 -20.57
N PHE A 43 -8.01 -19.73 -19.56
CA PHE A 43 -9.09 -19.82 -18.58
C PHE A 43 -9.66 -18.46 -18.21
N THR A 44 -10.84 -18.49 -17.62
CA THR A 44 -11.46 -17.33 -16.95
C THR A 44 -11.59 -17.60 -15.47
N TYR A 45 -11.53 -16.54 -14.66
CA TYR A 45 -11.69 -16.62 -13.21
C TYR A 45 -12.62 -15.51 -12.71
N THR A 46 -13.26 -15.75 -11.57
CA THR A 46 -14.19 -14.79 -10.94
C THR A 46 -13.54 -14.07 -9.77
N ASP A 47 -12.78 -14.81 -8.96
CA ASP A 47 -12.24 -14.34 -7.69
C ASP A 47 -10.72 -14.50 -7.69
N LEU A 48 -10.02 -13.51 -7.13
CA LEU A 48 -8.57 -13.52 -6.93
C LEU A 48 -8.27 -13.01 -5.53
N GLU A 49 -7.72 -13.88 -4.69
CA GLU A 49 -7.35 -13.56 -3.32
C GLU A 49 -5.83 -13.41 -3.22
N VAL A 50 -5.38 -12.31 -2.60
CA VAL A 50 -3.97 -12.05 -2.34
C VAL A 50 -3.78 -11.85 -0.84
N TRP A 51 -2.91 -12.66 -0.26
CA TRP A 51 -2.64 -12.66 1.17
C TRP A 51 -1.23 -12.13 1.40
N ARG A 52 -1.10 -11.09 2.22
CA ARG A 52 0.18 -10.73 2.84
C ARG A 52 0.30 -11.53 4.12
N VAL A 53 1.44 -12.20 4.30
CA VAL A 53 1.82 -12.73 5.61
C VAL A 53 2.68 -11.65 6.27
N SER A 54 2.19 -11.07 7.36
CA SER A 54 2.97 -10.15 8.17
C SER A 54 3.18 -10.71 9.57
N ASN A 55 4.28 -10.27 10.19
CA ASN A 55 4.46 -10.44 11.61
C ASN A 55 3.66 -9.34 12.30
N ILE A 56 2.62 -9.72 13.04
CA ILE A 56 1.75 -8.79 13.76
C ILE A 56 2.58 -7.87 14.66
N GLN A 57 3.67 -8.37 15.23
CA GLN A 57 4.54 -7.56 16.08
C GLN A 57 5.26 -6.46 15.30
N GLU A 58 5.79 -6.77 14.12
CA GLU A 58 6.47 -5.78 13.27
C GLU A 58 5.48 -4.71 12.77
N ASP A 59 4.25 -5.11 12.41
CA ASP A 59 3.23 -4.14 11.99
C ASP A 59 2.80 -3.22 13.16
N LEU A 60 2.70 -3.75 14.39
CA LEU A 60 2.40 -2.96 15.59
C LEU A 60 3.54 -2.02 15.97
N ASP A 61 4.78 -2.50 15.87
CA ASP A 61 5.97 -1.70 16.15
C ASP A 61 6.12 -0.58 15.10
N GLU A 62 5.90 -0.87 13.81
CA GLU A 62 5.88 0.15 12.75
C GLU A 62 4.75 1.18 12.95
N GLU A 63 3.57 0.76 13.40
CA GLU A 63 2.45 1.66 13.68
C GLU A 63 2.73 2.52 14.92
N ALA A 64 3.34 1.95 15.96
CA ALA A 64 3.78 2.68 17.15
C ALA A 64 4.87 3.69 16.81
N GLU A 65 5.86 3.31 16.00
CA GLU A 65 6.90 4.22 15.51
C GLU A 65 6.31 5.36 14.66
N LYS A 66 5.32 5.09 13.81
CA LYS A 66 4.61 6.14 13.04
C LYS A 66 3.76 7.05 13.93
N ALA A 67 3.13 6.51 14.97
CA ALA A 67 2.36 7.28 15.93
C ALA A 67 3.27 8.17 16.80
N GLU A 68 4.45 7.68 17.19
CA GLU A 68 5.45 8.45 17.94
C GLU A 68 6.15 9.51 17.08
N GLN A 69 6.41 9.23 15.80
CA GLN A 69 7.05 10.19 14.90
C GLN A 69 6.10 11.30 14.42
N GLY A 70 4.79 11.12 14.61
CA GLY A 70 3.76 12.01 14.09
C GLY A 70 3.77 12.06 12.56
N THR A 71 2.68 12.48 11.94
CA THR A 71 2.66 12.74 10.50
C THR A 71 3.43 14.03 10.22
N THR A 72 4.77 13.97 10.22
CA THR A 72 5.59 15.11 9.79
C THR A 72 5.27 15.40 8.34
N SER A 73 4.95 16.64 8.04
CA SER A 73 4.64 17.04 6.67
C SER A 73 5.89 16.89 5.82
N ILE A 74 5.74 16.43 4.58
CA ILE A 74 6.85 16.41 3.62
C ILE A 74 7.47 17.81 3.41
N LEU A 75 6.69 18.88 3.69
CA LEU A 75 7.18 20.26 3.70
C LEU A 75 8.19 20.54 4.82
N ASP A 76 8.19 19.75 5.90
CA ASP A 76 9.14 19.84 7.02
C ASP A 76 10.32 18.87 6.84
N SER A 77 10.09 17.74 6.17
CA SER A 77 11.12 16.71 5.95
C SER A 77 12.09 17.03 4.80
N ASP A 78 11.65 17.74 3.74
CA ASP A 78 12.47 18.01 2.56
C ASP A 78 12.42 19.49 2.10
N PRO A 79 13.48 20.28 2.39
CA PRO A 79 13.60 21.67 1.93
C PRO A 79 13.64 21.83 0.39
N GLY A 80 14.15 20.83 -0.33
CA GLY A 80 14.21 20.85 -1.80
C GLY A 80 12.83 20.66 -2.43
N ALA A 81 12.03 19.73 -1.91
CA ALA A 81 10.65 19.55 -2.32
C ALA A 81 9.80 20.81 -2.04
N LYS A 82 10.03 21.49 -0.91
CA LYS A 82 9.40 22.77 -0.57
C LYS A 82 9.72 23.85 -1.63
N ALA A 83 10.99 24.01 -1.99
CA ALA A 83 11.41 24.98 -3.00
C ALA A 83 10.81 24.68 -4.39
N LEU A 84 10.69 23.40 -4.77
CA LEU A 84 10.06 22.99 -6.03
C LEU A 84 8.57 23.32 -6.06
N LEU A 85 7.84 23.11 -4.95
CA LEU A 85 6.43 23.48 -4.85
C LEU A 85 6.23 24.99 -5.04
N GLU A 86 7.11 25.80 -4.44
CA GLU A 86 7.11 27.26 -4.57
C GLU A 86 7.38 27.70 -6.02
N MET A 87 8.38 27.11 -6.68
CA MET A 87 8.72 27.41 -8.08
C MET A 87 7.59 27.04 -9.06
N VAL A 88 6.79 26.01 -8.75
CA VAL A 88 5.64 25.58 -9.58
C VAL A 88 4.36 26.37 -9.25
N GLY A 89 4.41 27.28 -8.28
CA GLY A 89 3.26 28.11 -7.87
C GLY A 89 2.21 27.35 -7.05
N LYS A 90 2.54 26.17 -6.53
CA LYS A 90 1.70 25.41 -5.59
C LYS A 90 2.16 25.78 -4.17
N GLY A 91 1.60 26.86 -3.63
CA GLY A 91 2.02 27.46 -2.35
C GLY A 91 1.68 26.64 -1.10
N HIS A 92 2.20 27.09 0.05
CA HIS A 92 2.06 26.41 1.34
C HIS A 92 0.64 26.56 1.91
N HIS A 93 -0.27 25.67 1.53
CA HIS A 93 -1.65 25.69 2.04
C HIS A 93 -1.80 25.25 3.51
N SER A 94 -0.76 24.66 4.11
CA SER A 94 -0.80 24.05 5.44
C SER A 94 -0.05 24.81 6.54
N GLU A 95 0.61 25.94 6.24
CA GLU A 95 1.40 26.68 7.24
C GLU A 95 0.54 27.34 8.34
N GLY A 96 -0.76 27.59 8.10
CA GLY A 96 -1.69 28.18 9.09
C GLY A 96 -2.53 27.18 9.88
N LEU A 97 -2.40 25.86 9.63
CA LEU A 97 -3.14 24.79 10.35
C LEU A 97 -2.28 24.07 11.38
N ARG A 98 -1.05 24.55 11.63
CA ARG A 98 -0.08 23.98 12.58
C ARG A 98 -0.23 24.59 13.97
N GLU A 99 -1.45 24.63 14.49
CA GLU A 99 -1.70 24.87 15.91
C GLU A 99 -2.31 23.59 16.49
N SER A 100 -1.46 22.71 17.01
CA SER A 100 -1.86 21.94 18.18
C SER A 100 -1.75 22.89 19.36
N ASP A 101 -2.80 23.68 19.57
CA ASP A 101 -3.01 24.40 20.82
C ASP A 101 -3.13 23.37 21.94
N VAL A 102 -2.00 23.02 22.56
CA VAL A 102 -1.95 22.37 23.88
C VAL A 102 -2.59 23.29 24.95
N ALA A 103 -2.95 24.52 24.60
CA ALA A 103 -3.66 25.50 25.44
C ALA A 103 -5.18 25.52 25.26
N ALA A 104 -5.76 24.79 24.30
CA ALA A 104 -7.21 24.64 24.16
C ALA A 104 -7.73 23.41 24.93
N SER A 105 -7.21 23.16 26.13
CA SER A 105 -7.98 22.42 27.13
C SER A 105 -9.19 23.27 27.48
N ASN A 106 -10.36 22.90 26.97
CA ASN A 106 -11.64 23.52 27.31
C ASN A 106 -11.79 23.58 28.85
N PRO A 107 -11.78 24.77 29.50
CA PRO A 107 -11.86 24.84 30.95
C PRO A 107 -13.25 24.48 31.50
N GLU A 108 -14.25 24.16 30.66
CA GLU A 108 -15.64 23.96 31.10
C GLU A 108 -16.03 22.54 31.57
N GLU A 109 -15.15 21.52 31.53
CA GLU A 109 -15.51 20.16 32.02
C GLU A 109 -14.94 19.79 33.40
N THR A 110 -14.36 20.74 34.15
CA THR A 110 -13.72 20.40 35.44
C THR A 110 -14.68 20.38 36.65
N GLU A 111 -15.96 20.75 36.52
CA GLU A 111 -16.84 20.92 37.71
C GLU A 111 -18.03 19.95 37.88
N LEU A 112 -18.27 18.94 37.03
CA LEU A 112 -19.55 18.20 37.13
C LEU A 112 -19.56 16.73 37.57
N HIS A 113 -18.45 16.05 37.83
CA HIS A 113 -18.53 14.68 38.39
C HIS A 113 -17.48 14.42 39.49
N THR A 114 -17.56 15.20 40.57
CA THR A 114 -17.29 14.69 41.92
C THR A 114 -18.49 15.07 42.78
N ALA A 115 -19.44 14.16 42.86
CA ALA A 115 -20.46 14.08 43.90
C ALA A 115 -20.88 12.61 44.05
#